data_AF-A0A847R8I0-F1
#
_entry.id   AF-A0A847R8I0-F1
#
_cell.length_a   1.000
_cell.length_b   1.000
_cell.length_c   1.000
_cell.angle_alpha   90.00
_cell.angle_beta   90.00
_cell.angle_gamma   90.00
#
_symmetry.space_group_name_H-M   'P 1'
#
loop_
_entity.id
_entity.type
_entity.pdbx_description
1 polymer ?
#
loop_
_entity_poly.entity_id
_entity_poly.type
_entity_poly.pdbx_seq_one_letter_code
_entity_poly.pdbx_strand_id
1 'polypeptide(L)'
;MEVVQRYWMIELLAFWEGQINTKPLMKSFGLTRQSVSPLFKQYQEATGNDFVYDNKRKAYQITDQFKPHYIDQTVDEYFDWLNYGKIPTFPNTAIESTQHRIEALARFVSPQVMRPLLKAVKDKTAVDCEYLSVSSSDPQGRLLYPHSFVKTAGRWHVRAYCDMRQHYLDFVLSRFQQVDYDGKTSEHTEQQDTLWSTQVMLVLAPDSRLTDKQKQVLENDYGMTDGQLNIITRAALVKYTLDDLQIKTKMLEANPQAQQLICVNYADIKQWLYD
;
A
#
# COMPACT_ATOMS: atom_id res chain seq x y z
N MET A 1 5.97 -8.55 -26.86
CA MET A 1 6.23 -8.22 -25.44
C MET A 1 5.80 -6.80 -25.10
N GLU A 2 6.24 -5.78 -25.84
CA GLU A 2 5.95 -4.38 -25.49
C GLU A 2 4.46 -3.98 -25.54
N VAL A 3 3.65 -4.60 -26.42
CA VAL A 3 2.21 -4.30 -26.54
C VAL A 3 1.42 -4.72 -25.31
N VAL A 4 1.67 -5.93 -24.79
CA VAL A 4 0.98 -6.44 -23.59
C VAL A 4 1.28 -5.57 -22.38
N GLN A 5 2.52 -5.10 -22.23
CA GLN A 5 2.90 -4.17 -21.15
C GLN A 5 2.19 -2.82 -21.29
N ARG A 6 2.03 -2.31 -22.51
CA ARG A 6 1.26 -1.09 -22.75
C ARG A 6 -0.22 -1.28 -22.43
N TYR A 7 -0.81 -2.42 -22.78
CA TYR A 7 -2.19 -2.76 -22.43
C TYR A 7 -2.38 -2.93 -20.92
N TRP A 8 -1.46 -3.63 -20.26
CA TRP A 8 -1.39 -3.72 -18.80
C TRP A 8 -1.45 -2.33 -18.15
N MET A 9 -0.63 -1.39 -18.61
CA MET A 9 -0.60 -0.05 -18.00
C MET A 9 -1.88 0.76 -18.30
N ILE A 10 -2.50 0.58 -19.47
CA ILE A 10 -3.81 1.16 -19.77
C ILE A 10 -4.83 0.67 -18.76
N GLU A 11 -4.88 -0.65 -18.53
CA GLU A 11 -5.78 -1.26 -17.58
C GLU A 11 -5.50 -0.86 -16.14
N LEU A 12 -4.23 -0.78 -15.75
CA LEU A 12 -3.83 -0.39 -14.40
C LEU A 12 -4.34 1.02 -14.07
N LEU A 13 -4.15 1.98 -14.98
CA LEU A 13 -4.64 3.35 -14.82
C LEU A 13 -6.17 3.42 -14.87
N ALA A 14 -6.79 2.76 -15.84
CA ALA A 14 -8.25 2.71 -15.96
C ALA A 14 -8.90 2.16 -14.68
N PHE A 15 -8.40 1.02 -14.20
CA PHE A 15 -8.96 0.31 -13.06
C PHE A 15 -8.79 1.09 -11.76
N TRP A 16 -7.56 1.55 -11.46
CA TRP A 16 -7.25 2.18 -10.16
C TRP A 16 -7.48 3.69 -10.11
N GLU A 17 -7.31 4.41 -11.22
CA GLU A 17 -7.55 5.87 -11.26
C GLU A 17 -8.94 6.25 -11.81
N GLY A 18 -9.68 5.27 -12.37
CA GLY A 18 -11.00 5.51 -12.97
C GLY A 18 -10.95 6.29 -14.29
N GLN A 19 -9.75 6.55 -14.81
CA GLN A 19 -9.52 7.27 -16.06
C GLN A 19 -8.11 6.95 -16.57
N ILE A 20 -7.90 7.14 -17.87
CA ILE A 20 -6.60 6.90 -18.48
C ILE A 20 -5.94 8.24 -18.80
N ASN A 21 -4.92 8.58 -18.01
CA ASN A 21 -4.02 9.69 -18.29
C ASN A 21 -2.93 9.23 -19.26
N THR A 22 -2.66 10.00 -20.32
CA THR A 22 -1.63 9.62 -21.31
C THR A 22 -0.21 9.91 -20.83
N LYS A 23 -0.03 10.85 -19.89
CA LYS A 23 1.30 11.27 -19.41
C LYS A 23 2.09 10.13 -18.74
N PRO A 24 1.52 9.36 -17.80
CA PRO A 24 2.26 8.24 -17.20
C PRO A 24 2.65 7.19 -18.25
N LEU A 25 1.74 6.86 -19.16
CA LEU A 25 1.99 5.89 -20.24
C LEU A 25 3.13 6.34 -21.17
N MET A 26 3.11 7.61 -21.57
CA MET A 26 4.18 8.20 -22.38
C MET A 26 5.53 8.18 -21.64
N LYS A 27 5.54 8.48 -20.34
CA LYS A 27 6.75 8.47 -19.52
C LYS A 27 7.32 7.06 -19.37
N SER A 28 6.48 6.06 -19.09
CA SER A 28 6.91 4.68 -18.85
C SER A 28 7.43 3.96 -20.10
N PHE A 29 6.89 4.29 -21.28
CA PHE A 29 7.24 3.60 -22.54
C PHE A 29 7.91 4.49 -23.60
N GLY A 30 8.29 5.73 -23.26
CA GLY A 30 8.90 6.66 -24.21
C GLY A 30 8.02 7.01 -25.40
N LEU A 31 6.69 6.94 -25.25
CA LEU A 31 5.76 7.16 -26.36
C LEU A 31 5.54 8.65 -26.64
N THR A 32 5.34 8.98 -27.91
CA THR A 32 4.87 10.31 -28.32
C THR A 32 3.34 10.39 -28.23
N ARG A 33 2.80 11.61 -28.12
CA ARG A 33 1.34 11.83 -28.11
C ARG A 33 0.65 11.22 -29.35
N GLN A 34 1.31 11.26 -30.50
CA GLN A 34 0.79 10.70 -31.76
C GLN A 34 0.70 9.17 -31.75
N SER A 35 1.54 8.50 -30.96
CA SER A 35 1.58 7.04 -30.85
C SER A 35 0.56 6.48 -29.86
N VAL A 36 0.01 7.32 -28.97
CA VAL A 36 -0.96 6.89 -27.95
C VAL A 36 -2.35 6.63 -28.53
N SER A 37 -2.84 7.47 -29.45
CA SER A 37 -4.19 7.28 -30.00
C SER A 37 -4.34 5.96 -30.79
N PRO A 38 -3.39 5.57 -31.67
CA PRO A 38 -3.44 4.26 -32.33
C PRO A 38 -3.38 3.10 -31.33
N LEU A 39 -2.57 3.21 -30.27
CA LEU A 39 -2.47 2.20 -29.22
C LEU A 39 -3.81 1.98 -28.50
N PHE A 40 -4.53 3.07 -28.21
CA PHE A 40 -5.83 3.00 -27.55
C PHE A 40 -6.87 2.34 -28.44
N LYS A 41 -6.90 2.71 -29.73
CA LYS A 41 -7.77 2.06 -30.71
C LYS A 41 -7.50 0.56 -30.80
N GLN A 42 -6.23 0.16 -30.88
CA GLN A 42 -5.85 -1.26 -30.91
C GLN A 42 -6.28 -2.00 -29.63
N TYR A 43 -6.13 -1.37 -28.46
CA TYR A 43 -6.58 -1.96 -27.19
C TYR A 43 -8.11 -2.15 -27.16
N GLN A 44 -8.88 -1.15 -27.60
CA GLN A 44 -10.34 -1.23 -27.67
C GLN A 44 -10.79 -2.34 -28.63
N GLU A 45 -10.17 -2.45 -29.81
CA GLU A 45 -10.42 -3.52 -30.79
C GLU A 45 -10.08 -4.91 -30.24
N ALA A 46 -8.99 -5.03 -29.47
CA ALA A 46 -8.52 -6.30 -28.93
C ALA A 46 -9.33 -6.81 -27.73
N THR A 47 -9.87 -5.91 -26.90
CA THR A 47 -10.53 -6.28 -25.62
C THR A 47 -12.03 -6.04 -25.60
N GLY A 48 -12.57 -5.24 -26.53
CA GLY A 48 -13.96 -4.79 -26.50
C GLY A 48 -14.26 -3.78 -25.39
N ASN A 49 -13.26 -3.37 -24.61
CA ASN A 49 -13.42 -2.26 -23.66
C ASN A 49 -13.55 -0.94 -24.41
N ASP A 50 -14.46 -0.08 -23.97
CA ASP A 50 -14.65 1.23 -24.56
C ASP A 50 -14.33 2.36 -23.57
N PHE A 51 -13.74 3.43 -24.09
CA PHE A 51 -13.46 4.66 -23.36
C PHE A 51 -13.34 5.85 -24.32
N VAL A 52 -13.80 7.01 -23.88
CA VAL A 52 -13.89 8.21 -24.72
C VAL A 52 -13.04 9.32 -24.13
N TYR A 53 -12.37 10.08 -25.00
CA TYR A 53 -11.59 11.24 -24.58
C TYR A 53 -12.52 12.38 -24.12
N ASP A 54 -12.34 12.83 -22.88
CA ASP A 54 -13.02 13.99 -22.34
C ASP A 54 -12.12 15.23 -22.44
N ASN A 55 -12.49 16.19 -23.30
CA ASN A 55 -11.74 17.43 -23.51
C ASN A 55 -11.62 18.30 -22.25
N LYS A 56 -12.61 18.27 -21.35
CA LYS A 56 -12.61 19.07 -20.11
C LYS A 56 -11.64 18.46 -19.10
N ARG A 57 -11.72 17.14 -18.91
CA ARG A 57 -10.85 16.41 -17.97
C ARG A 57 -9.45 16.12 -18.52
N LYS A 58 -9.28 16.24 -19.84
CA LYS A 58 -8.05 15.95 -20.59
C LYS A 58 -7.55 14.51 -20.38
N ALA A 59 -8.48 13.58 -20.15
CA ALA A 59 -8.23 12.17 -19.89
C ALA A 59 -9.30 11.31 -20.58
N TYR A 60 -9.01 10.03 -20.81
CA TYR A 60 -10.02 9.10 -21.33
C TYR A 60 -10.83 8.54 -20.16
N GLN A 61 -12.14 8.61 -20.28
CA GLN A 61 -13.08 8.13 -19.25
C GLN A 61 -13.50 6.71 -19.57
N ILE A 62 -13.43 5.83 -18.58
CA ILE A 62 -13.90 4.45 -18.69
C ILE A 62 -15.38 4.36 -18.36
N THR A 63 -16.02 3.31 -18.81
CA THR A 63 -17.41 2.98 -18.44
C THR A 63 -17.43 1.96 -17.30
N ASP A 64 -18.58 1.81 -16.65
CA ASP A 64 -18.78 0.77 -15.62
C ASP A 64 -18.67 -0.66 -16.18
N GLN A 65 -18.67 -0.82 -17.51
CA GLN A 65 -18.52 -2.10 -18.20
C GLN A 65 -17.05 -2.48 -18.45
N PHE A 66 -16.09 -1.66 -18.03
CA PHE A 66 -14.67 -1.92 -18.22
C PHE A 66 -14.23 -3.21 -17.49
N LYS A 67 -13.58 -4.12 -18.23
CA LYS A 67 -13.08 -5.40 -17.71
C LYS A 67 -11.58 -5.55 -17.98
N PRO A 68 -10.73 -5.62 -16.94
CA PRO A 68 -9.31 -5.86 -17.12
C PRO A 68 -9.00 -7.32 -17.53
N HIS A 69 -7.96 -7.51 -18.34
CA HIS A 69 -7.46 -8.80 -18.85
C HIS A 69 -5.96 -9.02 -18.56
N TYR A 70 -5.20 -7.96 -18.32
CA TYR A 70 -3.74 -7.95 -18.26
C TYR A 70 -3.18 -7.60 -16.87
N ILE A 71 -4.00 -7.09 -15.95
CA ILE A 71 -3.64 -6.77 -14.55
C ILE A 71 -4.08 -7.86 -13.58
N ASP A 72 -3.38 -8.02 -12.46
CA ASP A 72 -3.74 -8.93 -11.37
C ASP A 72 -4.78 -8.35 -10.40
N GLN A 73 -5.09 -7.06 -10.55
CA GLN A 73 -6.09 -6.32 -9.77
C GLN A 73 -5.75 -6.23 -8.27
N THR A 74 -4.47 -6.34 -7.92
CA THR A 74 -3.98 -6.09 -6.57
C THR A 74 -3.54 -4.64 -6.38
N VAL A 75 -3.71 -4.14 -5.15
CA VAL A 75 -3.20 -2.81 -4.76
C VAL A 75 -1.67 -2.76 -4.82
N ASP A 76 -1.03 -3.92 -4.63
CA ASP A 76 0.42 -4.08 -4.74
C ASP A 76 0.93 -3.80 -6.15
N GLU A 77 0.28 -4.37 -7.17
CA GLU A 77 0.65 -4.11 -8.57
C GLU A 77 0.61 -2.61 -8.92
N TYR A 78 -0.42 -1.89 -8.43
CA TYR A 78 -0.52 -0.45 -8.63
C TYR A 78 0.60 0.33 -7.95
N PHE A 79 0.85 0.09 -6.66
CA PHE A 79 1.87 0.83 -5.92
C PHE A 79 3.30 0.42 -6.30
N ASP A 80 3.52 -0.83 -6.71
CA ASP A 80 4.81 -1.28 -7.25
C ASP A 80 5.18 -0.48 -8.51
N TRP A 81 4.20 -0.27 -9.40
CA TRP A 81 4.37 0.59 -10.56
C TRP A 81 4.57 2.05 -10.16
N LEU A 82 3.70 2.58 -9.30
CA LEU A 82 3.70 4.01 -8.94
C LEU A 82 4.99 4.43 -8.24
N ASN A 83 5.51 3.58 -7.34
CA ASN A 83 6.67 3.90 -6.50
C ASN A 83 8.00 3.53 -7.15
N TYR A 84 8.06 2.41 -7.88
CA TYR A 84 9.31 1.84 -8.38
C TYR A 84 9.39 1.77 -9.91
N GLY A 85 8.31 2.11 -10.62
CA GLY A 85 8.24 1.96 -12.08
C GLY A 85 8.29 0.50 -12.53
N LYS A 86 7.93 -0.44 -11.65
CA LYS A 86 7.94 -1.87 -11.97
C LYS A 86 6.87 -2.16 -13.03
N ILE A 87 7.29 -2.72 -14.15
CA ILE A 87 6.42 -3.17 -15.24
C ILE A 87 6.52 -4.70 -15.29
N PRO A 88 5.41 -5.45 -15.24
CA PRO A 88 5.45 -6.89 -15.27
C PRO A 88 6.02 -7.39 -16.60
N THR A 89 6.63 -8.57 -16.52
CA THR A 89 7.08 -9.32 -17.68
C THR A 89 6.04 -10.39 -17.99
N PHE A 90 5.66 -10.52 -19.26
CA PHE A 90 4.70 -11.51 -19.73
C PHE A 90 5.46 -12.53 -20.59
N PRO A 91 6.11 -13.53 -19.98
CA PRO A 91 6.86 -14.53 -20.74
C PRO A 91 5.92 -15.41 -21.57
N ASN A 92 6.30 -15.68 -22.82
CA ASN A 92 5.53 -16.53 -23.74
C ASN A 92 5.73 -18.04 -23.47
N THR A 93 6.68 -18.41 -22.60
CA THR A 93 7.00 -19.80 -22.27
C THR A 93 7.05 -19.96 -20.75
N ALA A 94 6.61 -21.10 -20.26
CA ALA A 94 6.78 -21.47 -18.85
C ALA A 94 8.28 -21.52 -18.56
N ILE A 95 8.76 -20.60 -17.71
CA ILE A 95 10.13 -20.63 -17.24
C ILE A 95 10.18 -21.72 -16.17
N GLU A 96 10.99 -22.74 -16.37
CA GLU A 96 11.36 -23.66 -15.27
C GLU A 96 12.10 -22.83 -14.22
N SER A 97 11.41 -22.46 -13.14
CA SER A 97 11.99 -21.72 -12.04
C SER A 97 12.47 -22.69 -10.97
N THR A 98 13.75 -22.62 -10.63
CA THR A 98 14.32 -23.26 -9.44
C THR A 98 14.05 -22.45 -8.18
N GLN A 99 13.39 -21.30 -8.31
CA GLN A 99 13.05 -20.40 -7.21
C GLN A 99 11.54 -20.44 -6.99
N HIS A 100 11.14 -20.80 -5.78
CA HIS A 100 9.75 -20.74 -5.33
C HIS A 100 9.65 -19.70 -4.23
N ARG A 101 8.71 -18.77 -4.38
CA ARG A 101 8.39 -17.76 -3.36
C ARG A 101 6.97 -18.02 -2.88
N ILE A 102 6.76 -17.96 -1.58
CA ILE A 102 5.41 -17.95 -1.01
C ILE A 102 4.86 -16.55 -1.26
N GLU A 103 3.82 -16.47 -2.08
CA GLU A 103 3.13 -15.20 -2.32
C GLU A 103 2.24 -14.86 -1.13
N ALA A 104 2.33 -13.61 -0.67
CA ALA A 104 1.43 -13.13 0.37
C ALA A 104 -0.01 -13.14 -0.16
N LEU A 105 -0.95 -13.63 0.64
CA LEU A 105 -2.36 -13.62 0.27
C LEU A 105 -2.88 -12.18 0.21
N ALA A 106 -3.05 -11.66 -1.01
CA ALA A 106 -3.61 -10.33 -1.22
C ALA A 106 -5.06 -10.28 -0.72
N ARG A 107 -5.39 -9.23 0.02
CA ARG A 107 -6.79 -8.94 0.38
C ARG A 107 -7.40 -8.10 -0.73
N PHE A 108 -8.58 -8.52 -1.19
CA PHE A 108 -9.33 -7.76 -2.16
C PHE A 108 -9.66 -6.35 -1.64
N VAL A 109 -9.42 -5.35 -2.48
CA VAL A 109 -9.82 -3.96 -2.27
C VAL A 109 -10.52 -3.51 -3.54
N SER A 110 -11.75 -3.03 -3.40
CA SER A 110 -12.52 -2.56 -4.54
C SER A 110 -11.87 -1.31 -5.16
N PRO A 111 -11.80 -1.19 -6.50
CA PRO A 111 -11.36 0.05 -7.14
C PRO A 111 -12.25 1.25 -6.78
N GLN A 112 -13.53 1.02 -6.43
CA GLN A 112 -14.44 2.08 -5.98
C GLN A 112 -14.05 2.66 -4.61
N VAL A 113 -13.34 1.88 -3.78
CA VAL A 113 -12.73 2.39 -2.53
C VAL A 113 -11.43 3.13 -2.83
N MET A 114 -10.59 2.57 -3.71
CA MET A 114 -9.26 3.13 -4.00
C MET A 114 -9.31 4.47 -4.74
N ARG A 115 -10.14 4.61 -5.77
CA ARG A 115 -10.21 5.82 -6.61
C ARG A 115 -10.43 7.12 -5.80
N PRO A 116 -11.47 7.25 -4.95
CA PRO A 116 -11.69 8.46 -4.16
C PRO A 116 -10.56 8.70 -3.14
N LEU A 117 -10.00 7.64 -2.53
CA LEU A 117 -8.87 7.77 -1.61
C LEU A 117 -7.60 8.26 -2.30
N LEU A 118 -7.23 7.68 -3.45
CA LEU A 118 -6.08 8.12 -4.25
C LEU A 118 -6.23 9.60 -4.65
N LYS A 119 -7.44 9.98 -5.08
CA LYS A 119 -7.75 11.36 -5.43
C LYS A 119 -7.63 12.29 -4.22
N ALA A 120 -8.21 11.93 -3.08
CA ALA A 120 -8.17 12.72 -1.86
C ALA A 120 -6.77 12.91 -1.30
N VAL A 121 -5.95 11.85 -1.28
CA VAL A 121 -4.53 11.94 -0.88
C VAL A 121 -3.76 12.88 -1.81
N LYS A 122 -3.95 12.73 -3.13
CA LYS A 122 -3.28 13.57 -4.14
C LYS A 122 -3.69 15.04 -4.05
N ASP A 123 -4.98 15.30 -3.90
CA ASP A 123 -5.56 16.64 -3.89
C ASP A 123 -5.53 17.28 -2.48
N LYS A 124 -5.11 16.51 -1.45
CA LYS A 124 -5.12 16.90 -0.03
C LYS A 124 -6.50 17.32 0.46
N THR A 125 -7.50 16.48 0.16
CA THR A 125 -8.91 16.71 0.45
C THR A 125 -9.53 15.55 1.23
N ALA A 126 -10.81 15.70 1.60
CA ALA A 126 -11.55 14.71 2.37
C ALA A 126 -12.28 13.67 1.50
N VAL A 127 -12.64 12.55 2.14
CA VAL A 127 -13.62 11.57 1.67
C VAL A 127 -14.71 11.36 2.73
N ASP A 128 -15.93 11.14 2.28
CA ASP A 128 -17.01 10.57 3.10
C ASP A 128 -17.01 9.06 2.90
N CYS A 129 -17.21 8.28 3.95
CA CYS A 129 -17.13 6.83 3.86
C CYS A 129 -17.94 6.10 4.92
N GLU A 130 -18.34 4.88 4.58
CA GLU A 130 -18.87 3.90 5.51
C GLU A 130 -17.79 2.89 5.86
N TYR A 131 -17.45 2.77 7.15
CA TYR A 131 -16.35 1.93 7.61
C TYR A 131 -16.78 0.93 8.67
N LEU A 132 -16.45 -0.35 8.45
CA LEU A 132 -16.64 -1.42 9.43
C LEU A 132 -15.56 -1.36 10.52
N SER A 133 -15.94 -0.88 11.69
CA SER A 133 -15.09 -0.92 12.88
C SER A 133 -15.04 -2.33 13.46
N VAL A 134 -13.93 -2.68 14.11
CA VAL A 134 -13.84 -3.92 14.91
C VAL A 134 -14.72 -3.84 16.16
N SER A 135 -14.98 -2.62 16.65
CA SER A 135 -15.71 -2.36 17.90
C SER A 135 -17.20 -2.11 17.73
N SER A 136 -17.71 -1.96 16.50
CA SER A 136 -19.13 -1.75 16.22
C SER A 136 -19.58 -2.69 15.10
N SER A 137 -20.70 -3.38 15.31
CA SER A 137 -21.30 -4.27 14.31
C SER A 137 -21.85 -3.52 13.10
N ASP A 138 -22.17 -2.23 13.26
CA ASP A 138 -22.77 -1.40 12.22
C ASP A 138 -21.72 -0.50 11.56
N PRO A 139 -21.73 -0.39 10.21
CA PRO A 139 -20.97 0.63 9.49
C PRO A 139 -21.31 2.02 10.01
N GLN A 140 -20.30 2.84 10.29
CA GLN A 140 -20.49 4.24 10.66
C GLN A 140 -19.95 5.13 9.55
N GLY A 141 -20.77 6.12 9.17
CA GLY A 141 -20.37 7.22 8.29
C GLY A 141 -19.26 8.04 8.93
N ARG A 142 -18.22 8.38 8.17
CA ARG A 142 -17.04 9.10 8.64
C ARG A 142 -16.51 10.02 7.56
N LEU A 143 -16.25 11.26 7.95
CA LEU A 143 -15.41 12.17 7.17
C LEU A 143 -13.94 11.93 7.53
N LEU A 144 -13.14 11.54 6.53
CA LEU A 144 -11.71 11.27 6.67
C LEU A 144 -10.89 12.19 5.78
N TYR A 145 -9.74 12.64 6.29
CA TYR A 145 -8.74 13.38 5.53
C TYR A 145 -7.49 12.52 5.36
N PRO A 146 -7.42 11.69 4.31
CA PRO A 146 -6.31 10.76 4.09
C PRO A 146 -5.04 11.48 3.62
N HIS A 147 -3.87 10.99 4.03
CA HIS A 147 -2.59 11.55 3.58
C HIS A 147 -1.56 10.51 3.14
N SER A 148 -1.61 9.25 3.61
CA SER A 148 -0.59 8.26 3.25
C SER A 148 -1.14 6.85 3.19
N PHE A 149 -0.67 6.05 2.25
CA PHE A 149 -0.94 4.61 2.19
C PHE A 149 0.22 3.83 2.81
N VAL A 150 -0.10 2.76 3.54
CA VAL A 150 0.87 1.93 4.25
C VAL A 150 0.54 0.47 4.02
N LYS A 151 1.54 -0.33 3.62
CA LYS A 151 1.43 -1.80 3.60
C LYS A 151 2.11 -2.37 4.83
N THR A 152 1.40 -3.22 5.58
CA THR A 152 1.92 -3.90 6.77
C THR A 152 1.25 -5.27 6.93
N ALA A 153 2.01 -6.31 7.25
CA ALA A 153 1.49 -7.65 7.52
C ALA A 153 0.46 -8.15 6.48
N GLY A 154 0.74 -7.88 5.20
CA GLY A 154 -0.13 -8.28 4.07
C GLY A 154 -1.44 -7.47 3.93
N ARG A 155 -1.57 -6.31 4.60
CA ARG A 155 -2.75 -5.44 4.51
C ARG A 155 -2.34 -4.05 4.08
N TRP A 156 -3.17 -3.45 3.24
CA TRP A 156 -3.09 -2.04 2.92
C TRP A 156 -3.96 -1.22 3.86
N HIS A 157 -3.38 -0.11 4.31
CA HIS A 157 -3.98 0.89 5.15
C HIS A 157 -3.90 2.25 4.47
N VAL A 158 -4.86 3.12 4.75
CA VAL A 158 -4.73 4.56 4.56
C VAL A 158 -4.70 5.22 5.93
N ARG A 159 -3.68 6.04 6.16
CA ARG A 159 -3.57 6.90 7.33
C ARG A 159 -4.29 8.20 7.06
N ALA A 160 -5.20 8.56 7.96
CA ALA A 160 -6.10 9.69 7.78
C ALA A 160 -6.44 10.35 9.12
N TYR A 161 -6.66 11.66 9.10
CA TYR A 161 -7.35 12.33 10.19
C TYR A 161 -8.84 11.97 10.13
N CYS A 162 -9.40 11.50 11.25
CA CYS A 162 -10.81 11.17 11.34
C CYS A 162 -11.56 12.27 12.07
N ASP A 163 -12.47 12.97 11.38
CA ASP A 163 -13.22 14.09 11.94
C ASP A 163 -14.03 13.67 13.19
N MET A 164 -14.69 12.52 13.13
CA MET A 164 -15.44 12.00 14.28
C MET A 164 -14.55 11.70 15.51
N ARG A 165 -13.30 11.28 15.29
CA ARG A 165 -12.38 10.91 16.38
C ARG A 165 -11.43 12.03 16.78
N GLN A 166 -11.28 13.07 15.96
CA GLN A 166 -10.32 14.16 16.12
C GLN A 166 -8.86 13.67 16.28
N HIS A 167 -8.51 12.57 15.62
CA HIS A 167 -7.18 11.94 15.66
C HIS A 167 -6.79 11.33 14.31
N TYR A 168 -5.48 11.19 14.10
CA TYR A 168 -4.93 10.42 12.98
C TYR A 168 -4.95 8.92 13.29
N LEU A 169 -5.55 8.15 12.40
CA LEU A 169 -5.74 6.71 12.54
C LEU A 169 -5.44 6.01 11.22
N ASP A 170 -5.15 4.71 11.29
CA ASP A 170 -4.97 3.88 10.11
C ASP A 170 -6.21 3.05 9.82
N PHE A 171 -6.70 3.15 8.60
CA PHE A 171 -7.91 2.48 8.13
C PHE A 171 -7.53 1.39 7.14
N VAL A 172 -7.91 0.15 7.42
CA VAL A 172 -7.67 -1.00 6.53
C VAL A 172 -8.55 -0.84 5.30
N LEU A 173 -7.95 -0.85 4.11
CA LEU A 173 -8.68 -0.59 2.86
C LEU A 173 -9.80 -1.59 2.59
N SER A 174 -9.62 -2.85 2.98
CA SER A 174 -10.62 -3.90 2.79
C SER A 174 -11.84 -3.80 3.72
N ARG A 175 -11.91 -2.81 4.61
CA ARG A 175 -13.03 -2.61 5.56
C ARG A 175 -13.98 -1.48 5.18
N PHE A 176 -13.61 -0.67 4.19
CA PHE A 176 -14.52 0.33 3.62
C PHE A 176 -15.65 -0.38 2.86
N GLN A 177 -16.89 0.02 3.12
CA GLN A 177 -18.06 -0.44 2.37
C GLN A 177 -18.35 0.49 1.19
N GLN A 178 -18.33 1.79 1.46
CA GLN A 178 -18.51 2.85 0.48
C GLN A 178 -17.53 3.98 0.79
N VAL A 179 -17.00 4.61 -0.25
CA VAL A 179 -16.16 5.81 -0.14
C VAL A 179 -16.56 6.75 -1.27
N ASP A 180 -16.89 7.97 -0.92
CA ASP A 180 -17.23 9.04 -1.84
C ASP A 180 -16.21 10.17 -1.70
N TYR A 181 -15.82 10.74 -2.84
CA TYR A 181 -14.93 11.90 -2.85
C TYR A 181 -15.71 13.14 -2.43
N ASP A 182 -15.40 13.66 -1.24
CA ASP A 182 -16.03 14.87 -0.70
C ASP A 182 -15.34 16.13 -1.24
N GLY A 183 -13.99 16.14 -1.25
CA GLY A 183 -13.22 17.20 -1.87
C GLY A 183 -13.02 18.45 -1.01
N LYS A 184 -13.53 18.50 0.22
CA LYS A 184 -13.18 19.56 1.19
C LYS A 184 -11.68 19.55 1.44
N THR A 185 -11.03 20.70 1.30
CA THR A 185 -9.60 20.85 1.55
C THR A 185 -9.25 20.45 2.99
N SER A 186 -8.19 19.65 3.13
CA SER A 186 -7.69 19.24 4.43
C SER A 186 -6.80 20.32 5.05
N GLU A 187 -7.10 20.71 6.28
CA GLU A 187 -6.16 21.40 7.17
C GLU A 187 -5.28 20.41 7.95
N HIS A 188 -5.65 19.13 7.93
CA HIS A 188 -5.00 18.01 8.61
C HIS A 188 -4.11 17.25 7.61
N THR A 189 -2.87 17.70 7.45
CA THR A 189 -1.91 17.07 6.53
C THR A 189 -0.92 16.18 7.29
N GLU A 190 -0.08 15.44 6.56
CA GLU A 190 0.96 14.60 7.15
C GLU A 190 1.90 15.35 8.12
N GLN A 191 2.07 16.67 7.94
CA GLN A 191 2.92 17.51 8.78
C GLN A 191 2.29 17.79 10.15
N GLN A 192 0.96 17.81 10.22
CA GLN A 192 0.21 17.98 11.46
C GLN A 192 0.03 16.66 12.21
N ASP A 193 0.40 15.53 11.60
CA ASP A 193 0.45 14.24 12.26
C ASP A 193 1.80 14.06 12.96
N THR A 194 1.82 14.34 14.27
CA THR A 194 3.01 14.20 15.10
C THR A 194 3.55 12.76 15.11
N LEU A 195 2.69 11.74 15.12
CA LEU A 195 3.13 10.34 15.13
C LEU A 195 3.75 9.95 13.78
N TRP A 196 3.21 10.49 12.69
CA TRP A 196 3.76 10.26 11.36
C TRP A 196 5.10 10.96 11.17
N SER A 197 5.21 12.21 11.62
CA SER A 197 6.41 13.05 11.43
C SER A 197 7.56 12.68 12.38
N THR A 198 7.28 11.97 13.47
CA THR A 198 8.31 11.53 14.43
C THR A 198 9.03 10.27 13.95
N GLN A 199 10.36 10.32 13.88
CA GLN A 199 11.20 9.14 13.64
C GLN A 199 11.60 8.49 14.96
N VAL A 200 11.55 7.16 15.00
CA VAL A 200 11.87 6.33 16.17
C VAL A 200 12.84 5.24 15.77
N MET A 201 13.89 5.05 16.57
CA MET A 201 14.83 3.95 16.41
C MET A 201 14.34 2.74 17.21
N LEU A 202 14.18 1.60 16.55
CA LEU A 202 13.99 0.30 17.18
C LEU A 202 15.35 -0.37 17.28
N VAL A 203 15.74 -0.75 18.49
CA VAL A 203 16.95 -1.53 18.74
C VAL A 203 16.52 -2.96 19.03
N LEU A 204 16.89 -3.86 18.13
CA LEU A 204 16.58 -5.29 18.22
C LEU A 204 17.85 -6.07 18.54
N ALA A 205 17.72 -7.12 19.34
CA ALA A 205 18.82 -8.03 19.66
C ALA A 205 18.30 -9.48 19.74
N PRO A 206 19.16 -10.49 19.64
CA PRO A 206 18.80 -11.86 19.94
C PRO A 206 18.22 -12.00 21.36
N ASP A 207 17.22 -12.87 21.54
CA ASP A 207 16.65 -13.14 22.85
C ASP A 207 17.75 -13.59 23.83
N SER A 208 17.81 -12.95 25.00
CA SER A 208 18.86 -13.18 26.00
C SER A 208 18.89 -14.62 26.54
N ARG A 209 17.76 -15.34 26.45
CA ARG A 209 17.59 -16.73 26.88
C ARG A 209 18.20 -17.75 25.90
N LEU A 210 18.59 -17.31 24.70
CA LEU A 210 19.28 -18.16 23.72
C LEU A 210 20.74 -18.42 24.14
N THR A 211 21.28 -19.54 23.67
CA THR A 211 22.71 -19.86 23.84
C THR A 211 23.57 -18.92 22.98
N ASP A 212 24.83 -18.70 23.38
CA ASP A 212 25.74 -17.81 22.64
C ASP A 212 25.90 -18.20 21.17
N LYS A 213 25.91 -19.51 20.88
CA LYS A 213 25.95 -20.03 19.51
C LYS A 213 24.71 -19.62 18.71
N GLN A 214 23.52 -19.67 19.31
CA GLN A 214 22.28 -19.26 18.64
C GLN A 214 22.24 -17.75 18.42
N LYS A 215 22.74 -16.96 19.37
CA LYS A 215 22.85 -15.51 19.23
C LYS A 215 23.78 -15.13 18.07
N GLN A 216 24.97 -15.76 17.99
CA GLN A 216 25.90 -15.54 16.87
C GLN A 216 25.31 -15.89 15.50
N VAL A 217 24.49 -16.94 15.41
CA VAL A 217 23.77 -17.29 14.17
C VAL A 217 22.82 -16.15 13.78
N LEU A 218 22.01 -15.66 14.73
CA LEU A 218 21.07 -14.57 14.47
C LEU A 218 21.77 -13.25 14.13
N GLU A 219 22.87 -12.94 14.82
CA GLU A 219 23.70 -11.77 14.51
C GLU A 219 24.20 -11.81 13.07
N ASN A 220 24.63 -12.98 12.58
CA ASN A 220 25.05 -13.17 11.20
C ASN A 220 23.87 -13.13 10.21
N ASP A 221 22.74 -13.78 10.53
CA ASP A 221 21.55 -13.86 9.66
C ASP A 221 20.94 -12.47 9.40
N TYR A 222 20.94 -11.60 10.42
CA TYR A 222 20.39 -10.24 10.34
C TYR A 222 21.45 -9.16 10.08
N GLY A 223 22.73 -9.53 9.94
CA GLY A 223 23.82 -8.58 9.71
C GLY A 223 23.97 -7.55 10.82
N MET A 224 23.88 -7.99 12.08
CA MET A 224 23.96 -7.13 13.26
C MET A 224 25.37 -6.57 13.50
N THR A 225 25.42 -5.40 14.12
CA THR A 225 26.67 -4.79 14.61
C THR A 225 26.60 -4.73 16.13
N ASP A 226 27.64 -5.20 16.82
CA ASP A 226 27.73 -5.25 18.29
C ASP A 226 26.50 -5.91 18.96
N GLY A 227 25.97 -6.98 18.33
CA GLY A 227 24.82 -7.73 18.82
C GLY A 227 23.46 -7.05 18.62
N GLN A 228 23.40 -5.98 17.81
CA GLN A 228 22.19 -5.19 17.62
C GLN A 228 21.84 -4.95 16.14
N LEU A 229 20.54 -4.93 15.87
CA LEU A 229 19.93 -4.47 14.63
C LEU A 229 19.14 -3.19 14.91
N ASN A 230 19.51 -2.09 14.24
CA ASN A 230 18.86 -0.79 14.39
C ASN A 230 17.96 -0.51 13.20
N ILE A 231 16.67 -0.31 13.44
CA ILE A 231 15.66 0.01 12.42
C ILE A 231 15.06 1.37 12.72
N ILE A 232 15.11 2.30 11.75
CA ILE A 232 14.45 3.60 11.85
C ILE A 232 13.07 3.50 11.20
N THR A 233 12.02 3.86 11.94
CA THR A 233 10.64 3.89 11.44
C THR A 233 9.89 5.10 11.98
N ARG A 234 8.70 5.39 11.44
CA ARG A 234 7.82 6.45 11.98
C ARG A 234 7.19 5.98 13.28
N ALA A 235 6.94 6.87 14.24
CA ALA A 235 6.28 6.52 15.50
C ALA A 235 4.92 5.84 15.26
N ALA A 236 4.14 6.35 14.30
CA ALA A 236 2.88 5.74 13.85
C ALA A 236 3.01 4.29 13.35
N LEU A 237 4.21 3.86 12.94
CA LEU A 237 4.47 2.55 12.34
C LEU A 237 5.19 1.58 13.26
N VAL A 238 5.60 2.00 14.45
CA VAL A 238 6.38 1.17 15.40
C VAL A 238 5.70 -0.17 15.66
N LYS A 239 4.40 -0.16 15.98
CA LYS A 239 3.64 -1.39 16.23
C LYS A 239 3.62 -2.32 15.02
N TYR A 240 3.35 -1.77 13.84
CA TYR A 240 3.33 -2.54 12.59
C TYR A 240 4.69 -3.15 12.25
N THR A 241 5.78 -2.41 12.47
CA THR A 241 7.14 -2.93 12.25
C THR A 241 7.43 -4.12 13.18
N LEU A 242 7.02 -4.04 14.44
CA LEU A 242 7.22 -5.15 15.39
C LEU A 242 6.31 -6.36 15.08
N ASP A 243 5.06 -6.11 14.69
CA ASP A 243 4.12 -7.16 14.30
C ASP A 243 4.62 -7.92 13.04
N ASP A 244 5.18 -7.21 12.05
CA ASP A 244 5.75 -7.80 10.83
C ASP A 244 6.98 -8.68 11.12
N LEU A 245 7.79 -8.26 12.11
CA LEU A 245 8.93 -9.03 12.63
C LEU A 245 8.51 -10.12 13.64
N GLN A 246 7.20 -10.25 13.93
CA GLN A 246 6.65 -11.19 14.91
C GLN A 246 7.21 -11.00 16.34
N ILE A 247 7.61 -9.78 16.70
CA ILE A 247 8.17 -9.45 18.02
C ILE A 247 7.04 -9.06 18.98
N LYS A 248 6.73 -9.94 19.93
CA LYS A 248 5.76 -9.64 20.98
C LYS A 248 6.41 -8.81 22.07
N THR A 249 5.80 -7.67 22.38
CA THR A 249 6.30 -6.72 23.40
C THR A 249 5.64 -6.86 24.77
N LYS A 250 4.41 -7.39 24.83
CA LYS A 250 3.65 -7.54 26.09
C LYS A 250 3.81 -8.91 26.75
N MET A 251 3.94 -9.96 25.96
CA MET A 251 4.08 -11.34 26.43
C MET A 251 5.14 -12.01 25.57
N LEU A 252 6.33 -12.18 26.16
CA LEU A 252 7.38 -12.96 25.52
C LEU A 252 6.91 -14.40 25.37
N GLU A 253 7.22 -15.01 24.23
CA GLU A 253 7.01 -16.44 24.03
C GLU A 253 7.75 -17.24 25.11
N ALA A 254 7.10 -18.30 25.60
CA ALA A 254 7.71 -19.21 26.57
C ALA A 254 8.96 -19.88 25.98
N ASN A 255 8.92 -20.19 24.68
CA ASN A 255 10.06 -20.70 23.93
C ASN A 255 10.79 -19.54 23.21
N PRO A 256 12.05 -19.22 23.55
CA PRO A 256 12.83 -18.17 22.87
C PRO A 256 13.15 -18.51 21.40
N GLN A 257 13.01 -19.78 20.98
CA GLN A 257 13.14 -20.13 19.56
C GLN A 257 11.92 -19.72 18.72
N ALA A 258 10.74 -19.54 19.36
CA ALA A 258 9.53 -19.07 18.68
C ALA A 258 9.53 -17.54 18.49
N GLN A 259 10.31 -16.80 19.29
CA GLN A 259 10.57 -15.38 19.14
C GLN A 259 12.06 -15.12 19.35
N GLN A 260 12.82 -15.17 18.27
CA GLN A 260 14.29 -15.11 18.31
C GLN A 260 14.85 -13.71 18.57
N LEU A 261 14.07 -12.67 18.26
CA LEU A 261 14.45 -11.27 18.44
C LEU A 261 13.59 -10.60 19.53
N ILE A 262 14.22 -9.72 20.29
CA ILE A 262 13.58 -8.85 21.27
C ILE A 262 13.89 -7.39 20.99
N CYS A 263 12.95 -6.50 21.31
CA CYS A 263 13.19 -5.07 21.30
C CYS A 263 13.78 -4.63 22.64
N VAL A 264 15.05 -4.22 22.65
CA VAL A 264 15.79 -3.93 23.89
C VAL A 264 15.54 -2.52 24.40
N ASN A 265 15.15 -1.59 23.53
CA ASN A 265 14.80 -0.22 23.91
C ASN A 265 13.29 -0.01 24.10
N TYR A 266 12.58 -1.04 24.60
CA TYR A 266 11.13 -0.99 24.84
C TYR A 266 10.69 0.24 25.66
N ALA A 267 11.49 0.64 26.66
CA ALA A 267 11.19 1.79 27.51
C ALA A 267 11.05 3.10 26.72
N ASP A 268 11.81 3.26 25.64
CA ASP A 268 11.84 4.47 24.80
C ASP A 268 10.66 4.49 23.82
N ILE A 269 10.19 3.30 23.43
CA ILE A 269 9.18 3.15 22.39
C ILE A 269 7.78 2.84 22.93
N LYS A 270 7.63 2.54 24.23
CA LYS A 270 6.36 2.13 24.84
C LYS A 270 5.20 3.11 24.59
N GLN A 271 5.51 4.40 24.49
CA GLN A 271 4.55 5.47 24.23
C GLN A 271 3.97 5.44 22.80
N TRP A 272 4.59 4.69 21.88
CA TRP A 272 4.16 4.57 20.48
C TRP A 272 3.44 3.25 20.18
N LEU A 273 3.38 2.33 21.15
CA LEU A 273 2.85 0.98 20.94
C LEU A 273 1.32 0.90 21.11
N TYR A 274 0.69 1.93 21.67
CA TYR A 274 -0.74 1.96 21.98
C TYR A 274 -1.29 3.40 21.99
N ASP A 275 -2.39 3.59 21.25
CA ASP A 275 -3.67 4.18 21.70
C ASP A 275 -4.79 3.26 21.21
#